data_AF-A0A2D0KMP2-F1
#
_entry.id   AF-A0A2D0KMP2-F1
#
_cell.length_a   1.000
_cell.length_b   1.000
_cell.length_c   1.000
_cell.angle_alpha   90.00
_cell.angle_beta   90.00
_cell.angle_gamma   90.00
#
_symmetry.space_group_name_H-M   'P 1'
#
loop_
_entity.id
_entity.type
_entity.pdbx_description
1 polymer ?
#
loop_
_entity_poly.entity_id
_entity_poly.type
_entity_poly.pdbx_seq_one_letter_code
_entity_poly.pdbx_strand_id
1 'polypeptide(L)' 'MIKEIYGVKIFPLVVMFYQIRRWWVLRKLRNWWRADMRFLKVMRQHNWTWAHFNFYKRYRFLRRMAECEQQRGNI' A
#
# COMPACT_ATOMS: atom_id res chain seq x y z
N MET A 1 16.61 -28.45 4.04
CA MET A 1 17.66 -28.63 3.03
C MET A 1 17.88 -27.27 2.36
N ILE A 2 18.96 -26.57 2.70
CA ILE A 2 19.24 -25.22 2.16
C ILE A 2 19.72 -25.42 0.72
N LYS A 3 18.95 -24.99 -0.27
CA LYS A 3 19.38 -24.98 -1.67
C LYS A 3 20.35 -23.80 -1.85
N GLU A 4 21.61 -24.11 -2.03
CA GLU A 4 22.65 -23.18 -2.45
C GLU A 4 22.83 -23.35 -3.97
N ILE A 5 22.73 -22.24 -4.71
CA ILE A 5 23.04 -22.20 -6.14
C ILE A 5 24.19 -21.20 -6.29
N TYR A 6 25.29 -21.62 -6.93
CA TYR A 6 26.51 -20.81 -7.10
C TYR A 6 27.09 -20.22 -5.78
N GLY A 7 27.00 -20.94 -4.67
CA GLY A 7 27.54 -20.48 -3.37
C GLY A 7 26.70 -19.42 -2.66
N VAL A 8 25.53 -19.09 -3.20
CA VAL A 8 24.61 -18.11 -2.61
C VAL A 8 23.44 -18.83 -1.95
N LYS A 9 23.20 -18.51 -0.68
CA LYS A 9 22.01 -18.98 0.05
C LYS A 9 20.78 -18.29 -0.50
N ILE A 10 19.95 -19.03 -1.24
CA ILE A 10 18.76 -18.52 -1.93
C ILE A 10 17.70 -18.05 -0.92
N PHE A 11 17.54 -18.78 0.18
CA PHE A 11 16.51 -18.51 1.19
C PHE A 11 16.60 -17.09 1.80
N PRO A 12 17.76 -16.62 2.31
CA PRO A 12 17.93 -15.24 2.77
C PRO A 12 17.60 -14.18 1.71
N LEU A 13 17.99 -14.39 0.46
CA LEU A 13 17.71 -13.45 -0.63
C LEU A 13 16.22 -13.37 -0.95
N VAL A 14 15.53 -14.52 -0.98
CA VAL A 14 14.08 -14.58 -1.17
C VAL A 14 13.38 -13.83 -0.04
N VAL A 15 13.78 -14.07 1.22
CA VAL A 15 13.22 -13.37 2.38
C VAL A 15 13.43 -11.84 2.29
N MET A 16 14.65 -11.40 1.94
CA MET A 16 14.93 -9.98 1.73
C MET A 16 14.05 -9.39 0.62
N PHE A 17 13.88 -10.09 -0.49
CA PHE A 17 13.05 -9.63 -1.60
C PHE A 17 11.58 -9.49 -1.18
N TYR A 18 11.05 -10.45 -0.41
CA TYR A 18 9.71 -10.36 0.17
C TYR A 18 9.57 -9.17 1.11
N GLN A 19 10.55 -8.91 1.98
CA GLN A 19 10.51 -7.76 2.90
C GLN A 19 10.54 -6.43 2.14
N ILE A 20 11.40 -6.30 1.13
CA ILE A 20 11.47 -5.11 0.26
C ILE A 20 10.12 -4.90 -0.43
N ARG A 21 9.57 -5.95 -1.04
CA ARG A 21 8.27 -5.89 -1.73
C ARG A 21 7.15 -5.47 -0.78
N ARG A 22 7.09 -6.03 0.42
CA ARG A 22 6.12 -5.65 1.47
C ARG A 22 6.26 -4.18 1.86
N TRP A 23 7.49 -3.71 2.04
CA TRP A 23 7.77 -2.32 2.35
C TRP A 23 7.32 -1.36 1.25
N TRP A 24 7.57 -1.70 -0.02
CA TRP A 24 7.10 -0.90 -1.17
C TRP A 24 5.58 -0.79 -1.21
N VAL A 25 4.87 -1.90 -0.97
CA VAL A 25 3.41 -1.93 -0.97
C VAL A 25 2.84 -1.08 0.16
N LEU A 26 3.37 -1.23 1.38
CA LEU A 26 3.00 -0.39 2.52
C LEU A 26 3.27 1.10 2.25
N ARG A 27 4.41 1.41 1.64
CA ARG A 27 4.76 2.79 1.26
C ARG A 27 3.79 3.35 0.23
N LYS A 28 3.37 2.55 -0.76
CA LYS A 28 2.36 2.92 -1.75
C LYS A 28 1.02 3.22 -1.07
N LEU A 29 0.51 2.32 -0.23
CA LEU A 29 -0.76 2.53 0.50
C LEU A 29 -0.70 3.79 1.39
N ARG A 30 0.42 4.01 2.08
CA ARG A 30 0.62 5.21 2.91
C ARG A 30 0.63 6.49 2.08
N ASN A 31 1.21 6.46 0.88
CA ASN A 31 1.19 7.61 -0.03
C ASN A 31 -0.21 7.92 -0.55
N TRP A 32 -1.00 6.90 -0.91
CA TRP A 32 -2.41 7.07 -1.26
C TRP A 32 -3.22 7.70 -0.13
N TRP A 33 -3.05 7.20 1.10
CA TRP A 33 -3.69 7.80 2.28
C TRP A 33 -3.30 9.26 2.49
N ARG A 34 -2.02 9.60 2.36
CA ARG A 34 -1.54 10.99 2.46
C ARG A 34 -2.14 11.88 1.37
N ALA A 35 -2.26 11.38 0.14
CA ALA A 35 -2.90 12.12 -0.95
C ALA A 35 -4.38 12.38 -0.63
N ASP A 36 -5.12 11.35 -0.18
CA ASP A 36 -6.51 11.48 0.23
C ASP A 36 -6.70 12.51 1.35
N MET A 37 -5.82 12.52 2.35
CA MET A 37 -5.85 13.52 3.43
C MET A 37 -5.52 14.94 2.96
N ARG A 38 -4.59 15.09 2.02
CA ARG A 38 -4.32 16.41 1.39
C ARG A 38 -5.54 16.89 0.61
N PHE A 39 -6.17 16.02 -0.18
CA PHE A 39 -7.41 16.34 -0.87
C PHE A 39 -8.53 16.70 0.12
N LEU A 40 -8.69 15.96 1.21
CA LEU A 40 -9.67 16.28 2.26
C LEU A 40 -9.45 17.68 2.82
N LYS A 41 -8.19 18.07 3.08
CA LYS A 41 -7.85 19.40 3.60
C LYS A 41 -8.24 20.51 2.60
N VAL A 42 -7.95 20.32 1.32
CA VAL A 42 -8.31 21.27 0.26
C VAL A 42 -9.83 21.35 0.08
N MET A 43 -10.52 20.20 0.03
CA MET A 43 -11.98 20.13 -0.13
C MET A 43 -12.71 20.75 1.07
N ARG A 44 -12.17 20.62 2.29
CA ARG A 44 -12.71 21.29 3.49
C ARG A 44 -12.61 22.82 3.40
N GLN A 45 -11.61 23.34 2.68
CA GLN A 45 -11.48 24.79 2.45
C GLN A 45 -12.42 25.29 1.34
N HIS A 46 -12.87 24.41 0.45
CA HIS A 46 -13.76 24.73 -0.67
C HIS A 46 -15.13 24.04 -0.51
N ASN A 47 -16.02 24.67 0.26
CA ASN A 47 -17.36 24.16 0.63
C ASN A 47 -18.19 23.59 -0.55
N TRP A 48 -18.08 24.16 -1.75
CA TRP A 48 -18.87 23.73 -2.91
C TRP A 48 -18.44 22.37 -3.49
N THR A 49 -17.20 21.94 -3.25
CA THR A 49 -16.67 20.68 -3.78
C THR A 49 -16.82 19.49 -2.82
N TRP A 50 -17.25 19.74 -1.57
CA TRP A 50 -17.44 18.69 -0.56
C TRP A 50 -18.46 17.64 -1.02
N ALA A 51 -19.54 18.05 -1.68
CA ALA A 51 -20.58 17.15 -2.18
C ALA A 51 -20.02 16.07 -3.14
N HIS A 52 -18.93 16.37 -3.85
CA HIS A 52 -18.28 15.44 -4.78
C HIS A 52 -17.21 14.57 -4.09
N PHE A 53 -16.69 15.01 -2.93
CA PHE A 53 -15.69 14.26 -2.18
C PHE A 53 -16.35 13.31 -1.17
N ASN A 54 -16.48 12.03 -1.54
CA ASN A 54 -16.94 11.01 -0.61
C ASN A 54 -15.75 10.30 0.06
N PHE A 55 -15.40 10.75 1.26
CA PHE A 55 -14.33 10.16 2.08
C PHE A 55 -14.52 8.66 2.30
N TYR A 56 -15.75 8.22 2.57
CA TYR A 56 -16.06 6.81 2.82
C TYR A 56 -15.79 5.93 1.60
N LYS A 57 -16.12 6.40 0.39
CA LYS A 57 -15.79 5.69 -0.86
C LYS A 57 -14.28 5.55 -1.05
N ARG A 58 -13.49 6.60 -0.80
CA ARG A 58 -12.02 6.57 -0.91
C ARG A 58 -11.39 5.64 0.13
N TYR A 59 -11.85 5.70 1.38
CA TYR A 59 -11.44 4.78 2.44
C TYR A 59 -11.76 3.32 2.08
N ARG A 60 -12.97 3.03 1.60
CA ARG A 60 -13.36 1.68 1.16
C ARG A 60 -12.48 1.19 0.01
N PHE A 61 -12.12 2.06 -0.93
CA PHE A 61 -11.21 1.73 -2.03
C PHE A 61 -9.80 1.38 -1.50
N LEU A 62 -9.24 2.21 -0.63
CA LEU A 62 -7.92 1.96 -0.02
C LEU A 62 -7.91 0.65 0.78
N ARG A 63 -8.98 0.38 1.53
CA ARG A 63 -9.16 -0.88 2.27
C ARG A 63 -9.19 -2.09 1.35
N ARG A 64 -9.95 -2.04 0.24
CA ARG A 64 -9.96 -3.11 -0.77
C ARG A 64 -8.59 -3.33 -1.41
N MET A 65 -7.83 -2.26 -1.68
CA MET A 65 -6.46 -2.41 -2.17
C MET A 65 -5.57 -3.11 -1.14
N ALA A 66 -5.66 -2.74 0.14
CA ALA A 66 -4.92 -3.41 1.20
C ALA A 66 -5.30 -4.90 1.32
N GLU A 67 -6.60 -5.22 1.28
CA GLU A 67 -7.11 -6.60 1.31
C GLU A 67 -6.59 -7.41 0.10
N CYS A 68 -6.56 -6.83 -1.10
CA CYS A 68 -6.02 -7.49 -2.29
C CYS A 68 -4.51 -7.77 -2.17
N GLU A 69 -3.75 -6.84 -1.61
CA GLU A 69 -2.32 -7.05 -1.37
C GLU A 69 -2.04 -8.10 -0.28
N GLN A 70 -2.89 -8.17 0.73
CA GLN A 70 -2.85 -9.21 1.76
C GLN A 70 -3.16 -10.60 1.18
N GLN A 71 -4.19 -10.72 0.33
CA GLN A 71 -4.51 -11.97 -0.39
C GLN A 71 -3.37 -12.42 -1.30
N ARG A 72 -2.61 -11.48 -1.87
CA ARG A 72 -1.42 -11.77 -2.68
C ARG A 72 -0.18 -12.16 -1.86
N GLY A 73 -0.26 -12.15 -0.53
CA GLY A 73 0.86 -12.41 0.37
C GLY A 73 1.92 -11.30 0.35
N ASN A 74 1.57 -10.11 -0.12
CA ASN A 74 2.48 -8.97 -0.16
C ASN A 74 2.46 -8.17 1.14
N ILE A 75 1.46 -8.35 2.01
CA ILE A 75 1.33 -7.69 3.32
C ILE A 75 0.82 -8.66 4.37
#